data_AF-A0AAN6VHB9-F1
#
_entry.id   AF-A0AAN6VHB9-F1
#
_cell.length_a   1.000
_cell.length_b   1.000
_cell.length_c   1.000
_cell.angle_alpha   90.00
_cell.angle_beta   90.00
_cell.angle_gamma   90.00
#
_symmetry.space_group_name_H-M   'P 1'
#
loop_
_entity.id
_entity.type
_entity.pdbx_description
1 polymer ?
#
loop_
_entity_poly.entity_id
_entity_poly.type
_entity_poly.pdbx_seq_one_letter_code
_entity_poly.pdbx_strand_id
1 'polypeptide(L)'
;MSTTKPEEPLKEEEGCFAVTCERKYYHRGGSFVKRNLRPKEYRTGARGLVVPRLAKERLRNEAESLRYIRQHTDIPVPAVYSDFEDDDAYYLVTEYVEGVNMADLSDEQKVVVRQELEGYLAKLKTLRSNRIGGPSGIVIPPYRVMRQTKRDDWDLRASAHEEYVFCHNDLSQHNVLVDPETLRITGIVDWEYAGFYPAHFEMPFYTRIGPSVALKDEVDDSVELLALLESKAEDAVEESTG
;
A
#
# COMPACT_ATOMS: atom_id res chain seq x y z
N MET A 1 29.97 7.73 38.95
CA MET A 1 28.49 7.85 39.00
C MET A 1 28.03 8.37 37.64
N SER A 2 27.53 7.48 36.79
CA SER A 2 26.83 7.86 35.56
C SER A 2 25.49 7.12 35.61
N THR A 3 24.47 7.82 36.07
CA THR A 3 23.10 7.32 36.15
C THR A 3 22.54 7.34 34.73
N THR A 4 22.50 6.19 34.06
CA THR A 4 21.62 5.97 32.92
C THR A 4 20.19 6.15 33.42
N LYS A 5 19.50 7.20 32.93
CA LYS A 5 18.06 7.33 33.12
C LYS A 5 17.40 6.06 32.56
N PRO A 6 16.43 5.45 33.26
CA PRO A 6 15.59 4.44 32.63
C PRO A 6 14.92 5.06 31.41
N GLU A 7 14.96 4.41 30.25
CA GLU A 7 14.09 4.76 29.13
C GLU A 7 12.65 4.71 29.66
N GLU A 8 11.96 5.85 29.68
CA GLU A 8 10.53 5.87 29.96
C GLU A 8 9.85 4.98 28.93
N PRO A 9 9.01 4.01 29.35
CA PRO A 9 8.24 3.23 28.39
C PRO A 9 7.44 4.21 27.53
N LEU A 10 7.53 4.08 26.20
CA LEU A 10 6.70 4.82 25.26
C LEU A 10 5.26 4.79 25.79
N LYS A 11 4.74 5.93 26.24
CA LYS A 11 3.38 6.02 26.79
C LYS A 11 2.44 5.36 25.80
N GLU A 12 1.69 4.37 26.25
CA GLU A 12 0.61 3.77 25.48
C GLU A 12 -0.36 4.90 25.10
N GLU A 13 -0.39 5.24 23.82
CA GLU A 13 -1.30 6.24 23.30
C GLU A 13 -2.70 5.65 23.27
N GLU A 14 -3.68 6.36 23.84
CA GLU A 14 -5.06 5.90 23.90
C GLU A 14 -5.58 5.54 22.49
N GLY A 15 -6.17 4.34 22.37
CA GLY A 15 -6.71 3.83 21.10
C GLY A 15 -5.67 3.22 20.14
N CYS A 16 -4.37 3.30 20.44
CA CYS A 16 -3.32 2.62 19.68
C CYS A 16 -3.34 1.12 19.97
N PHE A 17 -3.69 0.30 18.99
CA PHE A 17 -3.78 -1.15 19.17
C PHE A 17 -2.59 -1.91 18.55
N ALA A 18 -1.81 -1.28 17.67
CA ALA A 18 -0.62 -1.89 17.06
C ALA A 18 0.47 -0.86 16.73
N VAL A 19 1.73 -1.29 16.85
CA VAL A 19 2.92 -0.48 16.50
C VAL A 19 3.92 -1.35 15.74
N THR A 20 4.17 -1.02 14.47
CA THR A 20 5.20 -1.66 13.65
C THR A 20 6.50 -0.86 13.67
N CYS A 21 7.52 -1.30 12.93
CA CYS A 21 8.71 -0.48 12.69
C CYS A 21 8.45 0.71 11.77
N GLU A 22 7.27 0.80 11.14
CA GLU A 22 6.94 1.85 10.17
C GLU A 22 5.89 2.83 10.69
N ARG A 23 4.89 2.35 11.45
CA ARG A 23 3.72 3.16 11.83
C ARG A 23 3.00 2.64 13.08
N LYS A 24 2.13 3.49 13.62
CA LYS A 24 1.13 3.15 14.64
C LYS A 24 -0.25 3.04 14.02
N TYR A 25 -1.09 2.20 14.62
CA TYR A 25 -2.47 1.98 14.21
C TYR A 25 -3.42 2.22 15.37
N TYR A 26 -4.52 2.92 15.09
CA TYR A 26 -5.53 3.26 16.07
C TYR A 26 -6.92 2.89 15.56
N HIS A 27 -7.81 2.56 16.48
CA HIS A 27 -9.23 2.37 16.20
C HIS A 27 -10.05 3.16 17.23
N ARG A 28 -10.91 4.06 16.76
CA ARG A 28 -11.79 4.86 17.62
C ARG A 28 -13.05 5.29 16.89
N GLY A 29 -14.22 5.00 17.47
CA GLY A 29 -15.50 5.54 17.01
C GLY A 29 -15.81 5.25 15.54
N GLY A 30 -15.55 4.03 15.07
CA GLY A 30 -15.74 3.64 13.67
C GLY A 30 -14.70 4.21 12.70
N SER A 31 -13.61 4.81 13.20
CA SER A 31 -12.49 5.27 12.40
C SER A 31 -11.26 4.40 12.61
N PHE A 32 -10.57 4.09 11.52
CA PHE A 32 -9.25 3.48 11.50
C PHE A 32 -8.21 4.54 11.19
N VAL A 33 -7.11 4.57 11.96
CA VAL A 33 -6.05 5.58 11.77
C VAL A 33 -4.72 4.90 11.56
N LYS A 34 -4.04 5.25 10.47
CA LYS A 34 -2.63 4.95 10.24
C LYS A 34 -1.82 6.22 10.49
N ARG A 35 -0.72 6.09 11.24
CA ARG A 35 0.22 7.20 11.50
C ARG A 35 1.66 6.75 11.37
N ASN A 36 2.46 7.34 10.48
CA ASN A 36 3.87 6.98 10.43
C ASN A 36 4.60 7.36 11.74
N LEU A 37 5.66 6.61 12.05
CA LEU A 37 6.50 6.94 13.19
C LEU A 37 7.17 8.30 13.02
N ARG A 38 7.30 9.04 14.12
CA ARG A 38 8.11 10.25 14.20
C ARG A 38 9.59 9.88 14.27
N PRO A 39 10.53 10.77 13.92
CA PRO A 39 11.95 10.51 14.06
C PRO A 39 12.38 10.05 15.45
N LYS A 40 11.77 10.62 16.50
CA LYS A 40 12.00 10.25 17.91
C LYS A 40 11.48 8.86 18.30
N GLU A 41 10.65 8.24 17.46
CA GLU A 41 10.03 6.93 17.68
C GLU A 41 10.71 5.82 16.88
N TYR A 42 11.68 6.16 16.02
CA TYR A 42 12.45 5.20 15.24
C TYR A 42 13.24 4.27 16.16
N ARG A 43 13.27 2.99 15.79
CA ARG A 43 13.92 1.94 16.59
C ARG A 43 15.34 1.70 16.08
N THR A 44 16.25 1.40 16.99
CA THR A 44 17.62 0.99 16.65
C THR A 44 17.68 -0.53 16.57
N GLY A 45 18.03 -1.07 15.41
CA GLY A 45 18.30 -2.49 15.20
C GLY A 45 19.80 -2.80 15.25
N ALA A 46 20.17 -4.06 15.02
CA ALA A 46 21.56 -4.51 15.02
C ALA A 46 22.46 -3.81 13.97
N ARG A 47 21.86 -3.19 12.94
CA ARG A 47 22.55 -2.48 11.85
C ARG A 47 22.41 -0.95 11.97
N GLY A 48 21.98 -0.44 13.13
CA GLY A 48 21.75 0.98 13.37
C GLY A 48 20.28 1.39 13.36
N LEU A 49 20.05 2.70 13.29
CA LEU A 49 18.71 3.28 13.28
C LEU A 49 17.91 2.80 12.07
N VAL A 50 16.71 2.26 12.29
CA VAL A 50 15.79 1.86 11.23
C VAL A 50 14.91 3.06 10.89
N VAL A 51 15.17 3.66 9.74
CA VAL A 51 14.37 4.76 9.18
C VAL A 51 13.39 4.18 8.16
N PRO A 52 12.06 4.27 8.37
CA PRO A 52 11.07 3.80 7.41
C PRO A 52 11.15 4.58 6.11
N ARG A 53 11.18 3.88 4.97
CA ARG A 53 11.25 4.49 3.63
C ARG A 53 9.88 4.94 3.16
N LEU A 54 9.82 6.14 2.58
CA LEU A 54 8.60 6.71 1.99
C LEU A 54 7.38 6.67 2.93
N ALA A 55 7.60 6.81 4.24
CA ALA A 55 6.57 6.52 5.23
C ALA A 55 5.35 7.44 5.12
N LYS A 56 5.60 8.71 4.84
CA LYS A 56 4.58 9.74 4.60
C LYS A 56 3.98 9.60 3.21
N GLU A 57 4.82 9.40 2.21
CA GLU A 57 4.44 9.33 0.80
C GLU A 57 3.53 8.11 0.54
N ARG A 58 3.78 6.98 1.21
CA ARG A 58 2.91 5.79 1.18
C ARG A 58 1.52 6.06 1.74
N LEU A 59 1.42 6.74 2.89
CA LEU A 59 0.11 7.11 3.46
C LEU A 59 -0.64 8.13 2.61
N ARG A 60 0.08 9.11 2.04
CA ARG A 60 -0.50 10.04 1.05
C ARG A 60 -1.02 9.30 -0.17
N ASN A 61 -0.23 8.38 -0.71
CA ASN A 61 -0.62 7.59 -1.87
C ASN A 61 -1.85 6.73 -1.58
N GLU A 62 -1.94 6.14 -0.39
CA GLU A 62 -3.12 5.41 0.06
C GLU A 62 -4.36 6.31 0.11
N ALA A 63 -4.27 7.49 0.72
CA ALA A 63 -5.38 8.44 0.81
C ALA A 63 -5.92 8.85 -0.57
N GLU A 64 -5.02 9.18 -1.49
CA GLU A 64 -5.38 9.57 -2.86
C GLU A 64 -5.94 8.39 -3.66
N SER A 65 -5.38 7.19 -3.50
CA SER A 65 -5.87 5.97 -4.15
C SER A 65 -7.29 5.62 -3.68
N LEU A 66 -7.56 5.67 -2.37
CA LEU A 66 -8.89 5.43 -1.82
C LEU A 66 -9.93 6.43 -2.38
N ARG A 67 -9.58 7.72 -2.44
CA ARG A 67 -10.44 8.76 -3.04
C ARG A 67 -10.69 8.50 -4.52
N TYR A 68 -9.62 8.19 -5.27
CA TYR A 68 -9.68 7.95 -6.70
C TYR A 68 -10.57 6.75 -7.04
N ILE A 69 -10.37 5.61 -6.38
CA ILE A 69 -11.15 4.39 -6.59
C ILE A 69 -12.63 4.63 -6.28
N ARG A 70 -12.92 5.28 -5.16
CA ARG A 70 -14.31 5.56 -4.74
C ARG A 70 -15.03 6.52 -5.70
N GLN A 71 -14.30 7.42 -6.35
CA GLN A 71 -14.87 8.36 -7.33
C GLN A 71 -15.12 7.71 -8.70
N HIS A 72 -14.32 6.72 -9.09
CA HIS A 72 -14.31 6.18 -10.46
C HIS A 72 -14.87 4.75 -10.56
N THR A 73 -15.14 4.10 -9.43
CA THR A 73 -15.62 2.71 -9.38
C THR A 73 -16.64 2.52 -8.26
N ASP A 74 -17.24 1.34 -8.23
CA ASP A 74 -18.08 0.81 -7.15
C ASP A 74 -17.33 -0.23 -6.28
N ILE A 75 -15.99 -0.25 -6.35
CA ILE A 75 -15.18 -1.13 -5.51
C ILE A 75 -15.33 -0.66 -4.06
N PRO A 76 -15.69 -1.56 -3.13
CA PRO A 76 -15.80 -1.21 -1.72
C PRO A 76 -14.40 -0.91 -1.17
N VAL A 77 -14.19 0.35 -0.78
CA VAL A 77 -12.96 0.84 -0.15
C VAL A 77 -13.32 1.76 1.02
N PRO A 78 -12.50 1.81 2.09
CA PRO A 78 -12.72 2.72 3.20
C PRO A 78 -12.89 4.17 2.75
N ALA A 79 -13.90 4.88 3.25
CA ALA A 79 -13.98 6.32 3.04
C ALA A 79 -12.83 7.04 3.77
N VAL A 80 -12.13 7.96 3.08
CA VAL A 80 -11.15 8.84 3.72
C VAL A 80 -11.89 9.97 4.42
N TYR A 81 -11.78 10.06 5.74
CA TYR A 81 -12.35 11.17 6.51
C TYR A 81 -11.41 12.37 6.54
N SER A 82 -10.11 12.14 6.72
CA SER A 82 -9.09 13.19 6.71
C SER A 82 -7.69 12.59 6.59
N ASP A 83 -6.76 13.37 6.07
CA ASP A 83 -5.33 13.10 6.12
C ASP A 83 -4.56 14.41 6.28
N PHE A 84 -3.56 14.42 7.15
CA PHE A 84 -2.88 15.65 7.56
C PHE A 84 -1.52 15.37 8.20
N GLU A 85 -0.73 16.43 8.36
CA GLU A 85 0.53 16.39 9.09
C GLU A 85 0.39 17.06 10.44
N ASP A 86 0.94 16.40 11.47
CA ASP A 86 1.04 16.93 12.82
C ASP A 86 2.24 16.31 13.56
N ASP A 87 3.00 17.13 14.31
CA ASP A 87 4.19 16.72 15.09
C ASP A 87 5.12 15.73 14.34
N ASP A 88 5.59 16.10 13.15
CA ASP A 88 6.47 15.30 12.28
C ASP A 88 5.91 13.90 11.89
N ALA A 89 4.59 13.72 11.95
CA ALA A 89 3.90 12.53 11.49
C ALA A 89 2.79 12.87 10.50
N TYR A 90 2.57 11.99 9.54
CA TYR A 90 1.43 11.97 8.65
C TYR A 90 0.36 11.04 9.23
N TYR A 91 -0.88 11.50 9.21
CA TYR A 91 -2.05 10.79 9.68
C TYR A 91 -2.95 10.52 8.49
N LEU A 92 -3.43 9.28 8.37
CA LEU A 92 -4.52 8.91 7.48
C LEU A 92 -5.66 8.36 8.34
N VAL A 93 -6.80 9.05 8.32
CA VAL A 93 -8.02 8.69 9.05
C VAL A 93 -9.06 8.22 8.03
N THR A 94 -9.47 6.96 8.15
CA THR A 94 -10.47 6.34 7.29
C THR A 94 -11.62 5.76 8.09
N GLU A 95 -12.69 5.42 7.40
CA GLU A 95 -13.70 4.47 7.86
C GLU A 95 -13.04 3.18 8.36
N TYR A 96 -13.50 2.67 9.50
CA TYR A 96 -13.25 1.31 9.93
C TYR A 96 -14.25 0.39 9.22
N VAL A 97 -13.73 -0.48 8.36
CA VAL A 97 -14.57 -1.42 7.60
C VAL A 97 -14.76 -2.69 8.43
N GLU A 98 -16.02 -3.02 8.71
CA GLU A 98 -16.39 -4.25 9.39
C GLU A 98 -16.24 -5.47 8.46
N GLY A 99 -15.75 -6.59 8.99
CA GLY A 99 -15.58 -7.83 8.26
C GLY A 99 -14.49 -8.71 8.84
N VAL A 100 -14.38 -9.93 8.30
CA VAL A 100 -13.26 -10.85 8.56
C VAL A 100 -12.31 -10.85 7.38
N ASN A 101 -11.03 -11.15 7.60
CA ASN A 101 -10.08 -11.28 6.48
C ASN A 101 -10.46 -12.48 5.62
N MET A 102 -10.38 -12.33 4.30
CA MET A 102 -10.52 -13.44 3.37
C MET A 102 -9.56 -14.59 3.71
N ALA A 103 -8.37 -14.29 4.27
CA ALA A 103 -7.39 -15.29 4.71
C ALA A 103 -7.96 -16.28 5.74
N ASP A 104 -8.89 -15.84 6.58
CA ASP A 104 -9.47 -16.60 7.69
C ASP A 104 -10.67 -17.47 7.26
N LEU A 105 -11.14 -17.32 6.02
CA LEU A 105 -12.25 -18.09 5.46
C LEU A 105 -11.83 -19.52 5.03
N SER A 106 -12.81 -20.42 4.92
CA SER A 106 -12.58 -21.74 4.33
C SER A 106 -12.24 -21.65 2.85
N ASP A 107 -11.62 -22.69 2.28
CA ASP A 107 -11.25 -22.70 0.86
C ASP A 107 -12.47 -22.61 -0.06
N GLU A 108 -13.60 -23.20 0.33
CA GLU A 108 -14.88 -23.10 -0.38
C GLU A 108 -15.43 -21.67 -0.36
N GLN A 109 -15.39 -21.00 0.78
CA GLN A 109 -15.81 -19.61 0.91
C GLN A 109 -14.90 -18.67 0.10
N LYS A 110 -13.58 -18.92 0.10
CA LYS A 110 -12.60 -18.18 -0.70
C LYS A 110 -12.88 -18.26 -2.20
N VAL A 111 -13.47 -19.35 -2.71
CA VAL A 111 -13.87 -19.43 -4.13
C VAL A 111 -14.95 -18.39 -4.45
N VAL A 112 -15.96 -18.24 -3.58
CA VAL A 112 -17.04 -17.26 -3.77
C VAL A 112 -16.51 -15.83 -3.74
N VAL A 113 -15.68 -15.51 -2.74
CA VAL A 113 -15.06 -14.18 -2.60
C VAL A 113 -14.16 -13.84 -3.79
N ARG A 114 -13.37 -14.82 -4.29
CA ARG A 114 -12.51 -14.61 -5.47
C ARG A 114 -13.30 -14.24 -6.72
N GLN A 115 -14.46 -14.83 -6.93
CA GLN A 115 -15.29 -14.51 -8.08
C GLN A 115 -15.74 -13.04 -8.06
N GLU A 116 -16.11 -12.51 -6.89
CA GLU A 116 -16.44 -11.09 -6.73
C GLU A 116 -15.20 -10.21 -6.93
N LEU A 117 -14.07 -10.59 -6.31
CA LEU A 117 -12.80 -9.85 -6.39
C LEU A 117 -12.28 -9.74 -7.83
N GLU A 118 -12.39 -10.81 -8.63
CA GLU A 118 -12.02 -10.81 -10.05
C GLU A 118 -12.85 -9.81 -10.87
N GLY A 119 -14.12 -9.62 -10.50
CA GLY A 119 -14.97 -8.57 -11.06
C GLY A 119 -14.45 -7.17 -10.74
N TYR A 120 -13.96 -6.94 -9.53
CA TYR A 120 -13.33 -5.67 -9.14
C TYR A 120 -11.98 -5.45 -9.83
N LEU A 121 -11.15 -6.49 -9.97
CA LEU A 121 -9.90 -6.43 -10.73
C LEU A 121 -10.14 -6.08 -12.20
N ALA A 122 -11.21 -6.62 -12.80
CA ALA A 122 -11.60 -6.25 -14.16
C ALA A 122 -11.95 -4.74 -14.27
N LYS A 123 -12.58 -4.16 -13.23
CA LYS A 123 -12.87 -2.72 -13.17
C LYS A 123 -11.61 -1.87 -12.98
N LEU A 124 -10.68 -2.28 -12.12
CA LEU A 124 -9.39 -1.59 -11.98
C LEU A 124 -8.64 -1.50 -13.32
N LYS A 125 -8.71 -2.58 -14.12
CA LYS A 125 -8.10 -2.64 -15.46
C LYS A 125 -8.70 -1.66 -16.47
N THR A 126 -9.89 -1.12 -16.23
CA THR A 126 -10.50 -0.09 -17.10
C THR A 126 -10.03 1.32 -16.78
N LEU A 127 -9.43 1.54 -15.60
CA LEU A 127 -8.82 2.81 -15.22
C LEU A 127 -7.46 2.90 -15.90
N ARG A 128 -7.28 3.86 -16.80
CA ARG A 128 -6.08 3.98 -17.65
C ARG A 128 -5.33 5.27 -17.37
N SER A 129 -4.01 5.22 -17.58
CA SER A 129 -3.13 6.39 -17.51
C SER A 129 -1.93 6.18 -18.42
N ASN A 130 -1.34 7.28 -18.89
CA ASN A 130 -0.06 7.27 -19.59
C ASN A 130 1.12 7.53 -18.63
N ARG A 131 0.90 7.68 -17.32
CA ARG A 131 1.96 7.84 -16.32
C ARG A 131 1.96 6.69 -15.33
N ILE A 132 3.17 6.28 -14.91
CA ILE A 132 3.35 5.34 -13.80
C ILE A 132 3.22 6.10 -12.48
N GLY A 133 2.60 5.48 -11.48
CA GLY A 133 2.45 6.01 -10.13
C GLY A 133 1.00 6.19 -9.70
N GLY A 134 0.79 6.66 -8.48
CA GLY A 134 -0.55 6.89 -7.91
C GLY A 134 -1.31 8.04 -8.59
N PRO A 135 -2.56 8.30 -8.16
CA PRO A 135 -3.40 9.36 -8.73
C PRO A 135 -2.78 10.76 -8.72
N SER A 136 -1.91 11.06 -7.74
CA SER A 136 -1.20 12.33 -7.62
C SER A 136 0.17 12.35 -8.35
N GLY A 137 0.53 11.25 -9.02
CA GLY A 137 1.84 11.06 -9.66
C GLY A 137 2.96 10.59 -8.73
N ILE A 138 2.69 10.37 -7.43
CA ILE A 138 3.67 9.78 -6.52
C ILE A 138 3.95 8.34 -6.96
N VAL A 139 5.22 8.01 -7.18
CA VAL A 139 5.63 6.64 -7.51
C VAL A 139 6.09 5.95 -6.23
N ILE A 140 5.31 4.99 -5.76
CA ILE A 140 5.71 4.08 -4.68
C ILE A 140 5.94 2.70 -5.31
N PRO A 141 7.20 2.25 -5.48
CA PRO A 141 7.45 0.88 -5.91
C PRO A 141 6.82 -0.11 -4.92
N PRO A 142 6.25 -1.23 -5.37
CA PRO A 142 5.72 -2.25 -4.46
C PRO A 142 6.80 -2.75 -3.51
N TYR A 143 6.43 -3.21 -2.31
CA TYR A 143 7.40 -3.68 -1.30
C TYR A 143 8.45 -4.65 -1.85
N ARG A 144 8.03 -5.60 -2.71
CA ARG A 144 8.91 -6.56 -3.38
C ARG A 144 10.02 -5.90 -4.21
N VAL A 145 9.73 -4.77 -4.85
CA VAL A 145 10.71 -3.97 -5.62
C VAL A 145 11.55 -3.10 -4.69
N MET A 146 10.96 -2.49 -3.67
CA MET A 146 11.71 -1.68 -2.69
C MET A 146 12.80 -2.48 -1.98
N ARG A 147 12.65 -3.81 -1.85
CA ARG A 147 13.70 -4.67 -1.29
C ARG A 147 14.93 -4.82 -2.18
N GLN A 148 14.81 -4.53 -3.47
CA GLN A 148 15.89 -4.67 -4.45
C GLN A 148 16.69 -3.37 -4.66
N THR A 149 16.11 -2.22 -4.36
CA THR A 149 16.71 -0.91 -4.60
C THR A 149 16.65 -0.01 -3.38
N LYS A 150 17.64 0.88 -3.23
CA LYS A 150 17.61 1.96 -2.23
C LYS A 150 17.08 3.28 -2.79
N ARG A 151 16.76 3.32 -4.09
CA ARG A 151 16.25 4.51 -4.76
C ARG A 151 14.80 4.78 -4.35
N ASP A 152 14.53 6.02 -3.97
CA ASP A 152 13.21 6.51 -3.55
C ASP A 152 12.74 7.71 -4.40
N ASP A 153 13.63 8.29 -5.20
CA ASP A 153 13.43 9.41 -6.10
C ASP A 153 13.14 8.93 -7.53
N TRP A 154 11.85 8.71 -7.80
CA TRP A 154 11.34 8.26 -9.09
C TRP A 154 10.66 9.42 -9.81
N ASP A 155 11.35 10.00 -10.77
CA ASP A 155 10.76 10.90 -11.76
C ASP A 155 10.67 10.16 -13.08
N LEU A 156 9.46 9.76 -13.46
CA LEU A 156 9.21 8.86 -14.57
C LEU A 156 8.55 9.58 -15.73
N ARG A 157 9.12 9.39 -16.92
CA ARG A 157 8.57 9.92 -18.15
C ARG A 157 7.19 9.31 -18.45
N ALA A 158 6.26 10.17 -18.88
CA ALA A 158 4.97 9.73 -19.40
C ALA A 158 5.12 8.94 -20.71
N SER A 159 4.31 7.92 -20.90
CA SER A 159 4.16 7.22 -22.16
C SER A 159 3.36 8.05 -23.18
N ALA A 160 3.53 7.72 -24.46
CA ALA A 160 2.74 8.27 -25.56
C ALA A 160 1.27 7.82 -25.53
N HIS A 161 0.98 6.70 -24.87
CA HIS A 161 -0.36 6.10 -24.81
C HIS A 161 -0.75 5.79 -23.36
N GLU A 162 -2.06 5.74 -23.10
CA GLU A 162 -2.60 5.30 -21.82
C GLU A 162 -2.48 3.77 -21.68
N GLU A 163 -1.25 3.29 -21.56
CA GLU A 163 -0.92 1.85 -21.56
C GLU A 163 -1.00 1.21 -20.17
N TYR A 164 -0.99 2.03 -19.11
CA TYR A 164 -0.99 1.57 -17.72
C TYR A 164 -2.41 1.42 -17.18
N VAL A 165 -2.61 0.45 -16.29
CA VAL A 165 -3.86 0.22 -15.56
C VAL A 165 -3.67 0.44 -14.08
N PHE A 166 -4.75 0.72 -13.36
CA PHE A 166 -4.68 0.85 -11.91
C PHE A 166 -4.44 -0.53 -11.26
N CYS A 167 -3.37 -0.63 -10.50
CA CYS A 167 -2.92 -1.81 -9.78
C CYS A 167 -2.95 -1.52 -8.28
N HIS A 168 -3.31 -2.51 -7.47
CA HIS A 168 -3.17 -2.46 -6.01
C HIS A 168 -1.73 -2.77 -5.58
N ASN A 169 -1.05 -3.66 -6.31
CA ASN A 169 0.33 -4.11 -6.08
C ASN A 169 0.63 -4.82 -4.73
N ASP A 170 -0.36 -4.96 -3.86
CA ASP A 170 -0.25 -5.65 -2.57
C ASP A 170 -1.54 -6.40 -2.22
N LEU A 171 -2.24 -6.90 -3.24
CA LEU A 171 -3.54 -7.55 -3.06
C LEU A 171 -3.39 -9.01 -2.59
N SER A 172 -3.21 -9.19 -1.28
CA SER A 172 -3.24 -10.49 -0.60
C SER A 172 -4.61 -10.78 0.02
N GLN A 173 -4.81 -12.02 0.51
CA GLN A 173 -6.04 -12.40 1.23
C GLN A 173 -6.24 -11.63 2.55
N HIS A 174 -5.20 -10.97 3.07
CA HIS A 174 -5.31 -10.13 4.28
C HIS A 174 -5.84 -8.73 4.00
N ASN A 175 -5.84 -8.31 2.72
CA ASN A 175 -6.27 -6.99 2.31
C ASN A 175 -7.70 -6.98 1.74
N VAL A 176 -8.43 -8.08 1.89
CA VAL A 176 -9.82 -8.26 1.47
C VAL A 176 -10.66 -8.60 2.69
N LEU A 177 -11.53 -7.66 3.07
CA LEU A 177 -12.49 -7.79 4.17
C LEU A 177 -13.83 -8.28 3.64
N VAL A 178 -14.43 -9.21 4.36
CA VAL A 178 -15.61 -9.95 3.91
C VAL A 178 -16.65 -10.02 5.03
N ASP A 179 -17.92 -9.86 4.68
CA ASP A 179 -19.03 -10.21 5.56
C ASP A 179 -19.08 -11.75 5.72
N PRO A 180 -18.89 -12.30 6.93
CA PRO A 180 -18.79 -13.75 7.12
C PRO A 180 -20.12 -14.50 6.88
N GLU A 181 -21.26 -13.82 6.90
CA GLU A 181 -22.57 -14.41 6.66
C GLU A 181 -22.91 -14.43 5.17
N THR A 182 -22.66 -13.31 4.46
CA THR A 182 -23.05 -13.15 3.06
C THR A 182 -21.92 -13.44 2.07
N LEU A 183 -20.67 -13.54 2.55
CA LEU A 183 -19.45 -13.64 1.76
C LEU A 183 -19.24 -12.49 0.76
N ARG A 184 -19.86 -11.34 1.02
CA ARG A 184 -19.68 -10.15 0.19
C ARG A 184 -18.47 -9.39 0.66
N ILE A 185 -17.66 -8.91 -0.27
CA ILE A 185 -16.53 -8.03 0.04
C ILE A 185 -17.08 -6.72 0.63
N THR A 186 -16.70 -6.42 1.86
CA THR A 186 -17.07 -5.19 2.56
C THR A 186 -16.01 -4.10 2.39
N GLY A 187 -14.77 -4.48 2.08
CA GLY A 187 -13.72 -3.53 1.72
C GLY A 187 -12.43 -4.18 1.22
N ILE A 188 -11.76 -3.50 0.30
CA ILE A 188 -10.37 -3.75 -0.06
C ILE A 188 -9.52 -2.64 0.56
N VAL A 189 -8.45 -3.01 1.27
CA VAL A 189 -7.65 -2.10 2.11
C VAL A 189 -6.16 -2.16 1.76
N ASP A 190 -5.36 -1.22 2.30
CA ASP A 190 -3.90 -1.17 2.14
C ASP A 190 -3.41 -0.80 0.72
N TRP A 191 -3.98 0.28 0.18
CA TRP A 191 -3.69 0.81 -1.16
C TRP A 191 -2.42 1.66 -1.26
N GLU A 192 -1.50 1.55 -0.30
CA GLU A 192 -0.32 2.43 -0.24
C GLU A 192 0.69 2.22 -1.36
N TYR A 193 0.70 1.03 -1.97
CA TYR A 193 1.52 0.69 -3.15
C TYR A 193 0.75 0.83 -4.47
N ALA A 194 -0.48 1.32 -4.41
CA ALA A 194 -1.35 1.38 -5.57
C ALA A 194 -0.92 2.47 -6.55
N GLY A 195 -1.25 2.25 -7.83
CA GLY A 195 -0.99 3.21 -8.88
C GLY A 195 -1.15 2.61 -10.25
N PHE A 196 -0.85 3.40 -11.28
CA PHE A 196 -0.89 2.95 -12.66
C PHE A 196 0.39 2.23 -13.04
N TYR A 197 0.28 0.98 -13.47
CA TYR A 197 1.39 0.13 -13.92
C TYR A 197 0.95 -0.74 -15.11
N PRO A 198 1.89 -1.38 -15.84
CA PRO A 198 1.53 -2.45 -16.76
C PRO A 198 0.72 -3.55 -16.06
N ALA A 199 -0.33 -4.03 -16.74
CA ALA A 199 -1.37 -4.87 -16.12
C ALA A 199 -0.86 -6.20 -15.55
N HIS A 200 0.28 -6.71 -16.03
CA HIS A 200 0.86 -7.96 -15.54
C HIS A 200 1.55 -7.83 -14.18
N PHE A 201 1.81 -6.62 -13.69
CA PHE A 201 2.35 -6.40 -12.33
C PHE A 201 1.30 -6.48 -11.22
N GLU A 202 0.00 -6.52 -11.57
CA GLU A 202 -1.05 -6.89 -10.62
C GLU A 202 -1.05 -8.41 -10.43
N MET A 203 -0.08 -8.88 -9.66
CA MET A 203 0.13 -10.31 -9.39
C MET A 203 -1.04 -10.88 -8.57
N PRO A 204 -1.51 -12.11 -8.86
CA PRO A 204 -2.70 -12.68 -8.25
C PRO A 204 -2.42 -13.27 -6.85
N PHE A 205 -1.76 -12.52 -5.95
CA PHE A 205 -1.37 -13.00 -4.63
C PHE A 205 -2.56 -13.41 -3.75
N TYR A 206 -3.74 -12.81 -3.96
CA TYR A 206 -5.00 -13.20 -3.34
C TYR A 206 -5.42 -14.67 -3.60
N THR A 207 -4.83 -15.34 -4.60
CA THR A 207 -5.14 -16.73 -4.91
C THR A 207 -4.50 -17.74 -3.95
N ARG A 208 -3.57 -17.30 -3.09
CA ARG A 208 -2.89 -18.15 -2.11
C ARG A 208 -2.70 -17.45 -0.77
N ILE A 209 -2.35 -18.26 0.24
CA ILE A 209 -1.98 -17.75 1.56
C ILE A 209 -0.55 -17.21 1.51
N GLY A 210 -0.30 -16.11 2.22
CA GLY A 210 1.03 -15.54 2.41
C GLY A 210 1.19 -14.12 1.86
N PRO A 211 2.42 -13.60 1.87
CA PRO A 211 2.71 -12.22 1.49
C PRO A 211 2.63 -11.99 -0.02
N SER A 212 2.50 -10.71 -0.41
CA SER A 212 2.55 -10.23 -1.80
C SER A 212 3.97 -10.14 -2.38
N VAL A 213 4.70 -11.24 -2.25
CA VAL A 213 6.03 -11.46 -2.85
C VAL A 213 6.04 -12.81 -3.52
N ALA A 214 6.83 -13.00 -4.58
CA ALA A 214 7.00 -14.30 -5.20
C ALA A 214 7.54 -15.32 -4.17
N LEU A 215 6.90 -16.48 -4.10
CA LEU A 215 7.40 -17.65 -3.38
C LEU A 215 8.24 -18.51 -4.33
N LYS A 216 9.02 -19.44 -3.77
CA LYS A 216 10.12 -20.17 -4.42
C LYS A 216 9.96 -20.50 -5.92
N ASP A 217 8.82 -21.06 -6.32
CA ASP A 217 8.59 -21.56 -7.68
C ASP A 217 7.69 -20.62 -8.51
N GLU A 218 7.38 -19.44 -7.98
CA GLU A 218 6.58 -18.41 -8.65
C GLU A 218 7.45 -17.46 -9.47
N VAL A 219 6.84 -16.83 -10.47
CA VAL A 219 7.48 -15.76 -11.22
C VAL A 219 7.69 -14.56 -10.31
N ASP A 220 8.95 -14.15 -10.17
CA ASP A 220 9.32 -12.92 -9.47
C ASP A 220 9.40 -11.75 -10.46
N ASP A 221 8.35 -10.92 -10.47
CA ASP A 221 8.22 -9.73 -11.31
C ASP A 221 9.04 -8.54 -10.80
N SER A 222 9.65 -8.64 -9.60
CA SER A 222 10.25 -7.47 -8.96
C SER A 222 11.53 -6.97 -9.63
N VAL A 223 12.28 -7.85 -10.30
CA VAL A 223 13.44 -7.48 -11.14
C VAL A 223 12.97 -6.76 -12.41
N GLU A 224 11.94 -7.29 -13.06
CA GLU A 224 11.39 -6.71 -14.29
C GLU A 224 10.77 -5.33 -14.03
N LEU A 225 9.99 -5.21 -12.95
CA LEU A 225 9.39 -3.95 -12.55
C LEU A 225 10.47 -2.92 -12.20
N LEU A 226 11.53 -3.31 -11.48
CA LEU A 226 12.64 -2.41 -11.19
C LEU A 226 13.30 -1.88 -12.47
N ALA A 227 13.61 -2.77 -13.42
CA ALA A 227 14.23 -2.40 -14.69
C ALA A 227 13.34 -1.45 -15.50
N LEU A 228 12.01 -1.64 -15.49
CA LEU A 228 11.07 -0.70 -16.10
C LEU A 228 11.14 0.69 -15.47
N LEU A 229 11.13 0.76 -14.13
CA LEU A 229 11.20 2.05 -13.42
C LEU A 229 12.52 2.76 -13.70
N GLU A 230 13.64 2.03 -13.74
CA GLU A 230 14.97 2.57 -14.04
C GLU A 230 15.05 3.11 -15.47
N SER A 231 14.61 2.33 -16.46
CA SER A 231 14.57 2.77 -17.87
C SER A 231 13.73 4.03 -18.05
N LYS A 232 12.54 4.11 -17.44
CA LYS A 232 11.66 5.30 -17.54
C LYS A 232 12.20 6.53 -16.83
N ALA A 233 13.10 6.36 -15.86
CA ALA A 233 13.76 7.45 -15.17
C ALA A 233 14.97 7.98 -15.97
N GLU A 234 15.72 7.11 -16.64
CA GLU A 234 16.84 7.50 -17.49
C GLU A 234 16.37 8.33 -18.70
N ASP A 235 15.30 7.88 -19.38
CA ASP A 235 14.67 8.59 -20.50
C ASP A 235 14.24 10.03 -20.14
N ALA A 236 13.90 10.29 -18.87
CA ALA A 236 13.49 11.61 -18.40
C ALA A 236 14.68 12.58 -18.26
N VAL A 237 15.87 12.06 -17.92
CA VAL A 237 17.07 12.87 -17.75
C VAL A 237 17.60 13.35 -19.11
N GLU A 238 17.62 12.47 -20.12
CA GLU A 238 18.17 12.80 -21.44
C GLU A 238 17.43 13.97 -22.12
N GLU A 239 16.10 14.04 -22.04
CA GLU A 239 15.31 15.14 -22.61
C GLU A 239 15.49 16.47 -21.86
N SER A 240 15.78 16.44 -20.56
CA SER A 240 16.04 17.66 -19.78
C SER A 240 17.38 18.32 -20.13
N THR A 241 18.29 17.56 -20.75
CA THR A 241 19.64 18.00 -21.14
C THR A 241 19.80 18.31 -22.63
N GLY A 242 18.74 18.11 -23.43
CA GLY A 242 18.73 18.31 -24.89
C GLY A 242 18.16 19.63 -25.38
#